data_AF-A0A2I0KDH8-F1
#
_entry.id   AF-A0A2I0KDH8-F1
#
_cell.length_a   1.000
_cell.length_b   1.000
_cell.length_c   1.000
_cell.angle_alpha   90.00
_cell.angle_beta   90.00
_cell.angle_gamma   90.00
#
_symmetry.space_group_name_H-M   'P 1'
#
loop_
_entity.id
_entity.type
_entity.pdbx_description
1 polymer ?
#
loop_
_entity_poly.entity_id
_entity_poly.type
_entity_poly.pdbx_seq_one_letter_code
_entity_poly.pdbx_strand_id
1 'polypeptide(L)'
;MCLRSDIRQILLEAQRRWLRPAEICEILQNYKKFRIAPEPASMPRSGSLFLFDRKVLRYFRKDGHNWRKKKDGKTVKEAHERLKAGSIDVLHCYYAHGEDNENFQRRCYWLLEE
;
A
#
# COMPACT_ATOMS: atom_id res chain seq x y z
N MET A 1 -7.28 10.97 22.05
CA MET A 1 -5.81 10.85 22.05
C MET A 1 -5.44 9.64 21.19
N CYS A 2 -4.81 9.84 20.04
CA CYS A 2 -4.29 8.72 19.24
C CYS A 2 -2.92 8.37 19.83
N LEU A 3 -2.78 7.17 20.42
CA LEU A 3 -1.49 6.67 20.88
C LEU A 3 -0.58 6.60 19.65
N ARG A 4 0.48 7.41 19.65
CA ARG A 4 1.50 7.40 18.59
C ARG A 4 2.21 6.05 18.67
N SER A 5 1.87 5.12 17.79
CA SER A 5 2.54 3.81 17.74
C SER A 5 3.99 4.01 17.30
N ASP A 6 4.92 3.31 17.95
CA ASP A 6 6.32 3.25 17.50
C ASP A 6 6.37 2.68 16.07
N ILE A 7 7.09 3.35 15.16
CA ILE A 7 7.32 2.91 13.78
C ILE A 7 7.82 1.46 13.73
N ARG A 8 8.68 1.06 14.69
CA ARG A 8 9.15 -0.33 14.76
C ARG A 8 8.00 -1.31 14.99
N GLN A 9 7.07 -0.97 15.88
CA GLN A 9 5.89 -1.79 16.13
C GLN A 9 4.99 -1.85 14.88
N ILE A 10 4.79 -0.73 14.19
CA ILE A 10 4.01 -0.70 12.94
C ILE A 10 4.59 -1.67 11.90
N LEU A 11 5.92 -1.68 11.73
CA LEU A 11 6.58 -2.58 10.77
C LEU A 11 6.44 -4.06 11.16
N LEU A 12 6.44 -4.39 12.45
CA LEU A 12 6.18 -5.75 12.94
C LEU A 12 4.73 -6.18 12.69
N GLU A 13 3.78 -5.29 12.93
CA GLU A 13 2.35 -5.55 12.71
C GLU A 13 2.03 -5.80 11.23
N ALA A 14 2.72 -5.10 10.32
CA ALA A 14 2.53 -5.25 8.88
C ALA A 14 2.84 -6.67 8.36
N GLN A 15 3.66 -7.44 9.09
CA GLN A 15 3.93 -8.84 8.74
C GLN A 15 2.75 -9.77 9.05
N ARG A 16 1.81 -9.34 9.90
CA ARG A 16 0.75 -10.19 10.46
C ARG A 16 -0.65 -9.76 10.05
N ARG A 17 -0.86 -8.47 9.79
CA ARG A 17 -2.16 -7.90 9.42
C ARG A 17 -2.02 -6.68 8.53
N TRP A 18 -3.14 -6.28 7.93
CA TRP A 18 -3.26 -4.97 7.32
C TRP A 18 -3.08 -3.85 8.36
N LEU A 19 -2.32 -2.83 7.97
CA LEU A 19 -2.17 -1.62 8.76
C LEU A 19 -3.44 -0.77 8.69
N ARG A 20 -3.75 -0.11 9.81
CA ARG A 20 -4.85 0.83 9.94
C ARG A 20 -4.47 2.16 9.26
N PRO A 21 -5.45 2.97 8.83
CA PRO A 21 -5.18 4.25 8.17
C PRO A 21 -4.22 5.16 8.96
N ALA A 22 -4.38 5.26 10.29
CA ALA A 22 -3.48 6.06 11.12
C ALA A 22 -2.02 5.56 11.11
N GLU A 23 -1.81 4.25 11.06
CA GLU A 23 -0.46 3.64 10.99
C GLU A 23 0.19 3.91 9.63
N ILE A 24 -0.59 3.85 8.56
CA ILE A 24 -0.14 4.22 7.21
C ILE A 24 0.22 5.71 7.15
N CYS A 25 -0.60 6.59 7.74
CA CYS A 25 -0.29 8.01 7.82
C CYS A 25 1.02 8.26 8.58
N GLU A 26 1.28 7.57 9.69
CA GLU A 26 2.54 7.70 10.43
C GLU A 26 3.75 7.31 9.56
N ILE A 27 3.66 6.23 8.77
CA ILE A 27 4.73 5.87 7.79
C ILE A 27 4.91 6.99 6.76
N LEU A 28 3.84 7.43 6.11
CA LEU A 28 3.90 8.39 5.01
C LEU A 28 4.37 9.78 5.47
N GLN A 29 3.96 10.24 6.65
CA GLN A 29 4.43 11.51 7.23
C GLN A 29 5.89 11.46 7.67
N ASN A 30 6.38 10.27 8.03
CA ASN A 30 7.77 10.04 8.43
C ASN A 30 8.61 9.40 7.32
N TYR A 31 8.22 9.53 6.03
CA TYR A 31 8.85 8.84 4.90
C TYR A 31 10.38 8.97 4.85
N LYS A 32 10.93 10.10 5.32
CA LYS A 32 12.38 10.37 5.39
C LYS A 32 13.16 9.39 6.28
N LYS A 33 12.48 8.69 7.20
CA LYS A 33 13.07 7.66 8.06
C LYS A 33 13.19 6.30 7.36
N PHE A 34 12.64 6.16 6.17
CA PHE A 34 12.57 4.90 5.43
C PHE A 34 13.41 4.98 4.16
N ARG A 35 13.91 3.83 3.72
CA ARG A 35 14.53 3.70 2.41
C ARG A 35 13.44 3.77 1.33
N ILE A 36 13.59 4.69 0.38
CA ILE A 36 12.79 4.71 -0.84
C ILE A 36 13.32 3.63 -1.78
N ALA A 37 12.45 2.72 -2.21
CA ALA A 37 12.79 1.69 -3.17
C ALA A 37 12.97 2.32 -4.57
N PRO A 38 14.12 2.10 -5.23
CA PRO A 38 14.42 2.72 -6.52
C PRO A 38 13.71 2.04 -7.70
N GLU A 39 13.24 0.82 -7.51
CA GLU A 39 12.63 -0.05 -8.54
C GLU A 39 11.44 -0.83 -7.97
N PRO A 40 10.53 -1.34 -8.83
CA PRO A 40 9.40 -2.14 -8.36
C PRO A 40 9.90 -3.44 -7.72
N ALA A 41 9.23 -3.88 -6.65
CA ALA A 41 9.54 -5.16 -6.04
C ALA A 41 9.24 -6.32 -7.02
N SER A 42 10.04 -7.39 -7.02
CA SER A 42 9.80 -8.57 -7.86
C SER A 42 9.22 -9.71 -7.03
N MET A 43 8.01 -10.17 -7.38
CA MET A 43 7.27 -11.25 -6.71
C MET A 43 7.30 -11.14 -5.18
N PRO A 44 6.94 -9.97 -4.58
CA PRO A 44 7.03 -9.78 -3.14
C PRO A 44 6.18 -10.79 -2.37
N ARG A 45 6.70 -11.28 -1.25
CA ARG A 45 5.98 -12.19 -0.34
C ARG A 45 4.91 -11.43 0.45
N SER A 46 3.92 -12.15 0.99
CA SER A 46 2.94 -11.59 1.92
C SER A 46 3.63 -10.90 3.11
N GLY A 47 3.06 -9.80 3.59
CA GLY A 47 3.62 -8.98 4.67
C GLY A 47 4.72 -8.01 4.24
N SER A 48 5.18 -8.06 2.98
CA SER A 48 6.21 -7.12 2.50
C SER A 48 5.67 -5.69 2.42
N LEU A 49 6.50 -4.72 2.82
CA LEU A 49 6.22 -3.29 2.69
C LEU A 49 7.32 -2.60 1.88
N PHE A 50 6.90 -1.69 1.01
CA PHE A 50 7.79 -0.89 0.19
C PHE A 50 7.28 0.55 0.15
N LEU A 51 8.22 1.49 0.11
CA LEU A 51 7.94 2.91 -0.04
C LEU A 51 8.57 3.40 -1.33
N PHE A 52 7.78 4.07 -2.16
CA PHE A 52 8.19 4.53 -3.48
C PHE A 52 7.92 6.03 -3.62
N ASP A 53 8.79 6.73 -4.35
CA ASP A 53 8.42 8.03 -4.92
C ASP A 53 7.63 7.80 -6.21
N ARG A 54 6.32 8.06 -6.16
CA ARG A 54 5.40 7.86 -7.30
C ARG A 54 5.70 8.77 -8.50
N LYS A 55 6.35 9.92 -8.29
CA LYS A 55 6.71 10.86 -9.36
C LYS A 55 7.92 10.35 -10.15
N VAL A 56 8.85 9.69 -9.46
CA VAL A 56 10.03 9.07 -10.06
C VAL A 56 9.72 7.69 -10.64
N LEU A 57 9.09 6.81 -9.85
CA LEU A 57 8.82 5.42 -10.23
C LEU A 57 7.35 5.20 -10.59
N ARG A 58 6.93 5.64 -11.78
CA ARG A 58 5.52 5.56 -12.24
C ARG A 58 4.95 4.15 -12.27
N TYR A 59 5.78 3.14 -12.52
CA TYR A 59 5.38 1.74 -12.68
C TYR A 59 5.67 0.87 -11.45
N PHE A 60 5.70 1.46 -10.25
CA PHE A 60 5.98 0.76 -8.98
C PHE A 60 5.08 -0.46 -8.70
N ARG A 61 3.90 -0.55 -9.36
CA ARG A 61 2.96 -1.67 -9.25
C ARG A 61 3.24 -2.84 -10.20
N LYS A 62 4.26 -2.75 -11.07
CA LYS A 62 4.70 -3.87 -11.93
C LYS A 62 5.55 -4.83 -11.11
N ASP A 63 4.90 -5.55 -10.20
CA ASP A 63 5.57 -6.39 -9.21
C ASP A 63 5.69 -7.88 -9.60
N GLY A 64 5.34 -8.21 -10.85
CA GLY A 64 5.44 -9.56 -11.40
C GLY A 64 4.27 -10.48 -11.05
N HIS A 65 3.42 -10.11 -10.08
CA HIS A 65 2.25 -10.93 -9.72
C HIS A 65 1.14 -10.85 -10.79
N ASN A 66 0.43 -11.96 -10.97
CA ASN A 66 -0.79 -12.00 -11.76
C ASN A 66 -1.96 -11.44 -10.94
N TRP A 67 -2.39 -10.23 -11.26
CA TRP A 67 -3.53 -9.58 -10.62
C TRP A 67 -4.81 -9.81 -11.43
N ARG A 68 -5.94 -9.91 -10.73
CA ARG A 68 -7.26 -10.03 -11.38
C ARG A 68 -7.47 -8.94 -12.39
N LYS A 69 -7.93 -9.33 -13.58
CA LYS A 69 -8.18 -8.38 -14.67
C LYS A 69 -9.66 -8.09 -14.85
N LYS A 70 -9.96 -6.96 -15.50
CA LYS A 70 -11.30 -6.63 -15.98
C LYS A 70 -11.69 -7.61 -17.09
N LYS A 71 -12.96 -7.55 -17.53
CA LYS A 71 -13.49 -8.39 -18.62
C LYS A 71 -12.68 -8.27 -19.93
N ASP A 72 -11.94 -7.18 -20.11
CA ASP A 72 -11.06 -6.94 -21.25
C ASP A 72 -9.79 -7.82 -21.27
N GLY A 73 -9.49 -8.53 -20.17
CA GLY A 73 -8.29 -9.36 -20.03
C GLY A 73 -6.96 -8.60 -20.03
N LYS A 74 -6.99 -7.26 -20.00
CA LYS A 74 -5.82 -6.38 -20.11
C LYS A 74 -5.63 -5.54 -18.87
N THR A 75 -6.70 -4.94 -18.37
CA THR A 75 -6.64 -3.95 -17.29
C THR A 75 -6.77 -4.65 -15.95
N VAL A 76 -5.89 -4.37 -14.98
CA VAL A 76 -6.07 -4.87 -13.60
C VAL A 76 -7.36 -4.31 -13.00
N LYS A 77 -8.13 -5.18 -12.35
CA LYS A 77 -9.33 -4.84 -11.58
C LYS A 77 -8.89 -4.31 -10.21
N GLU A 78 -8.43 -3.06 -10.21
CA GLU A 78 -8.01 -2.32 -9.02
C GLU A 78 -9.18 -1.44 -8.53
N ALA A 79 -9.57 -1.59 -7.27
CA ALA A 79 -10.56 -0.74 -6.61
C ALA A 79 -9.86 0.51 -6.05
N HIS A 80 -10.50 1.68 -6.19
CA HIS A 80 -9.94 2.96 -5.74
C HIS A 80 -10.82 3.54 -4.64
N GLU A 81 -10.31 3.57 -3.42
CA GLU A 81 -11.04 4.01 -2.22
C GLU A 81 -10.37 5.22 -1.57
N ARG A 82 -11.12 5.91 -0.71
CA ARG A 82 -10.59 6.87 0.27
C ARG A 82 -10.74 6.29 1.66
N LEU A 83 -9.70 6.38 2.48
CA LEU A 83 -9.69 5.86 3.84
C LEU A 83 -9.61 6.99 4.86
N LYS A 84 -10.33 6.79 5.97
CA LYS A 84 -10.42 7.74 7.07
C LYS A 84 -9.45 7.42 8.20
N ALA A 85 -8.86 8.46 8.79
CA ALA A 85 -8.24 8.39 10.11
C ALA A 85 -9.15 9.19 11.06
N GLY A 86 -9.81 8.48 11.97
CA GLY A 86 -10.93 9.06 12.72
C GLY A 86 -12.12 9.31 11.77
N SER A 87 -12.57 10.56 11.70
CA SER A 87 -13.74 10.97 10.90
C SER A 87 -13.38 11.61 9.55
N ILE A 88 -12.08 11.82 9.27
CA ILE A 88 -11.59 12.61 8.13
C ILE A 88 -10.95 11.69 7.11
N ASP A 89 -11.29 11.85 5.83
CA ASP A 89 -10.61 11.17 4.71
C ASP A 89 -9.17 11.68 4.62
N VAL A 90 -8.19 10.79 4.59
CA VAL A 90 -6.75 11.15 4.65
C VAL A 90 -5.89 10.40 3.64
N LEU A 91 -6.36 9.28 3.11
CA LEU A 91 -5.59 8.44 2.19
C LEU A 91 -6.40 8.09 0.95
N HIS A 92 -5.75 8.11 -0.21
CA HIS A 92 -6.15 7.24 -1.31
C HIS A 92 -5.66 5.82 -1.05
N CYS A 93 -6.46 4.83 -1.44
CA CYS A 93 -6.12 3.40 -1.37
C CYS A 93 -6.49 2.71 -2.68
N TYR A 94 -5.50 2.13 -3.35
CA TYR A 94 -5.72 1.17 -4.42
C TYR A 94 -5.68 -0.24 -3.86
N TYR A 95 -6.65 -1.09 -4.25
CA TYR A 95 -6.78 -2.46 -3.76
C TYR A 95 -6.94 -3.44 -4.92
N ALA A 96 -6.05 -4.43 -4.99
CA ALA A 96 -6.03 -5.45 -6.02
C ALA A 96 -6.00 -6.85 -5.41
N HIS A 97 -6.66 -7.80 -6.08
CA HIS A 97 -6.69 -9.22 -5.72
C HIS A 97 -5.86 -10.03 -6.71
N GLY A 98 -5.13 -11.02 -6.22
CA GLY A 98 -4.42 -11.99 -7.04
C GLY A 98 -5.39 -12.80 -7.91
N GLU A 99 -4.96 -13.12 -9.12
CA GLU A 99 -5.72 -13.98 -10.04
C GLU A 99 -5.82 -15.40 -9.48
N ASP A 100 -4.66 -15.98 -9.15
CA ASP A 100 -4.55 -17.39 -8.75
C ASP A 100 -4.97 -17.65 -7.30
N ASN A 101 -4.78 -16.67 -6.41
CA ASN A 101 -5.10 -16.80 -4.98
C ASN A 101 -5.91 -15.59 -4.50
N GLU A 102 -7.16 -15.82 -4.12
CA GLU A 102 -8.07 -14.77 -3.66
C GLU A 102 -7.67 -14.15 -2.31
N ASN A 103 -6.92 -14.89 -1.51
CA ASN A 103 -6.37 -14.43 -0.23
C ASN A 103 -5.08 -13.62 -0.40
N PHE A 104 -4.52 -13.60 -1.61
CA PHE A 104 -3.37 -12.76 -1.93
C PHE A 104 -3.86 -11.42 -2.47
N GLN A 105 -3.58 -10.34 -1.73
CA GLN A 105 -4.01 -9.00 -2.12
C GLN A 105 -2.88 -7.99 -1.95
N ARG A 106 -3.00 -6.86 -2.65
CA ARG A 106 -2.12 -5.70 -2.52
C ARG A 106 -2.92 -4.46 -2.25
N ARG A 107 -2.42 -3.62 -1.34
CA ARG A 107 -2.89 -2.24 -1.14
C ARG A 107 -1.77 -1.25 -1.42
N CYS A 108 -2.09 -0.17 -2.11
CA CYS A 108 -1.18 0.96 -2.31
C CYS A 108 -1.82 2.23 -1.77
N TYR A 109 -1.06 3.05 -1.04
CA TYR A 109 -1.56 4.21 -0.33
C TYR A 109 -0.76 5.48 -0.66
N TRP A 110 -1.43 6.62 -0.67
CA TRP A 110 -0.79 7.94 -0.57
C TRP A 110 -1.75 8.91 0.14
N LEU A 111 -1.19 9.95 0.75
CA LEU A 111 -1.96 11.00 1.40
C LEU A 111 -2.84 11.72 0.37
N LEU A 112 -4.04 12.12 0.77
CA LEU A 112 -4.79 13.12 0.01
C LEU A 112 -3.97 14.40 0.01
N GLU A 113 -3.75 14.98 -1.17
CA GLU A 113 -3.23 16.35 -1.25
C GLU A 113 -4.34 17.29 -0.74
N GLU A 114 -3.99 18.30 0.05
CA GLU A 114 -4.91 19.42 0.37
C GLU A 114 -5.18 20.27 -0.88
#